data_AF-A0AAW2TCR5-F1
#
_entry.id   AF-A0AAW2TCR5-F1
#
_cell.length_a   1.000
_cell.length_b   1.000
_cell.length_c   1.000
_cell.angle_alpha   90.00
_cell.angle_beta   90.00
_cell.angle_gamma   90.00
#
_symmetry.space_group_name_H-M   'P 1'
#
loop_
_entity.id
_entity.type
_entity.pdbx_description
1 polymer ?
#
loop_
_entity_poly.entity_id
_entity_poly.type
_entity_poly.pdbx_seq_one_letter_code
_entity_poly.pdbx_strand_id
1 'polypeptide(L)'
;MKGLLIVIQVTRLEPTDTNPRTAELVQWTERDQIGRGAILSALSNMRFDVYCSDYYTAKSLWDELDRKYNTEEQGLKKYYVFKFMRYQMVEDMSVAGQTHELIQPRACPH
;
A
#
# COMPACT_ATOMS: atom_id res chain seq x y z
N MET A 1 8.57 2.80 -25.73
CA MET A 1 9.05 2.67 -24.34
C MET A 1 10.24 3.60 -24.10
N LYS A 2 10.01 4.93 -24.04
CA LYS A 2 11.06 5.94 -23.82
C LYS A 2 11.01 6.56 -22.41
N GLY A 3 9.95 6.27 -21.63
CA GLY A 3 9.74 6.84 -20.30
C GLY A 3 10.36 6.06 -19.13
N LEU A 4 10.57 4.75 -19.27
CA LEU A 4 11.05 3.91 -18.15
C LEU A 4 12.52 4.24 -17.77
N LEU A 5 13.33 4.71 -18.73
CA LEU A 5 14.73 5.07 -18.47
C LEU A 5 14.89 6.40 -17.70
N ILE A 6 13.88 7.27 -17.73
CA ILE A 6 13.92 8.58 -17.06
C ILE A 6 13.68 8.39 -15.55
N VAL A 7 12.83 7.45 -15.17
CA VAL A 7 12.50 7.12 -13.76
C VAL A 7 13.70 6.50 -13.02
N ILE A 8 14.63 5.87 -13.76
CA ILE A 8 15.82 5.19 -13.20
C ILE A 8 17.09 6.05 -13.34
N GLN A 9 16.98 7.34 -13.67
CA GLN A 9 18.12 8.25 -13.45
C GLN A 9 18.28 8.47 -11.95
N VAL A 10 18.90 7.49 -11.28
CA VAL A 10 19.48 7.65 -9.94
C VAL A 10 20.59 8.68 -10.12
N THR A 11 20.26 9.95 -9.94
CA THR A 11 21.26 11.01 -9.83
C THR A 11 22.01 10.72 -8.55
N ARG A 12 23.09 9.93 -8.67
CA ARG A 12 24.05 9.70 -7.60
C ARG A 12 24.51 11.06 -7.11
N LEU A 13 24.05 11.47 -5.94
CA LEU A 13 24.51 12.69 -5.29
C LEU A 13 25.92 12.39 -4.79
N GLU A 14 26.93 12.80 -5.54
CA GLU A 14 28.32 12.71 -5.11
C GLU A 14 28.50 13.52 -3.82
N PRO A 15 28.90 12.90 -2.70
CA PRO A 15 28.96 13.58 -1.41
C PRO A 15 30.05 14.63 -1.46
N THR A 16 29.64 15.90 -1.47
CA THR A 16 30.56 17.03 -1.31
C THR A 16 30.66 17.32 0.19
N ASP A 17 31.81 16.95 0.74
CA ASP A 17 32.31 17.22 2.09
C ASP A 17 31.68 16.48 3.30
N THR A 18 32.58 16.09 4.21
CA THR A 18 32.45 14.96 5.13
C THR A 18 31.69 15.36 6.41
N ASN A 19 30.36 15.24 6.40
CA ASN A 19 29.53 15.26 7.62
C ASN A 19 28.65 13.99 7.67
N PRO A 20 28.71 13.17 8.73
CA PRO A 20 27.94 11.93 8.84
C PRO A 20 26.42 12.14 8.66
N ARG A 21 25.88 13.27 9.12
CA ARG A 21 24.45 13.61 8.95
C ARG A 21 24.06 13.79 7.47
N THR A 22 24.96 14.35 6.67
CA THR A 22 24.72 14.57 5.23
C THR A 22 24.76 13.25 4.47
N ALA A 23 25.66 12.33 4.84
CA ALA A 23 25.74 11.01 4.25
C ALA A 23 24.48 10.15 4.53
N GLU A 24 23.93 10.24 5.75
CA GLU A 24 22.67 9.57 6.12
C GLU A 24 21.49 10.10 5.29
N LEU A 25 21.38 11.41 5.10
CA LEU A 25 20.32 12.03 4.29
C LEU A 25 20.40 11.61 2.82
N VAL A 26 21.61 11.56 2.25
CA VAL A 26 21.82 11.08 0.87
C VAL A 26 21.40 9.62 0.75
N GLN A 27 21.84 8.75 1.66
CA GLN A 27 21.46 7.34 1.66
C GLN A 27 19.94 7.15 1.81
N TRP A 28 19.29 7.96 2.65
CA TRP A 28 17.83 7.91 2.81
C TRP A 28 17.11 8.32 1.52
N THR A 29 17.59 9.36 0.85
CA THR A 29 17.05 9.85 -0.42
C THR A 29 17.19 8.80 -1.53
N GLU A 30 18.35 8.14 -1.63
CA GLU A 30 18.57 7.05 -2.58
C GLU A 30 17.61 5.89 -2.35
N ARG A 31 17.42 5.48 -1.09
CA ARG A 31 16.50 4.40 -0.73
C ARG A 31 15.05 4.78 -1.02
N ASP A 32 14.66 6.03 -0.75
CA ASP A 32 13.33 6.54 -1.06
C ASP A 32 13.07 6.53 -2.58
N GLN A 33 14.04 6.98 -3.39
CA GLN A 33 13.94 6.93 -4.85
C GLN A 33 13.79 5.49 -5.38
N ILE A 34 14.58 4.55 -4.86
CA ILE A 34 14.48 3.13 -5.22
C ILE A 34 13.10 2.57 -4.85
N GLY A 35 12.65 2.83 -3.62
CA GLY A 35 11.34 2.37 -3.15
C GLY A 35 10.21 2.94 -3.99
N ARG A 36 10.27 4.23 -4.34
CA ARG A 36 9.29 4.89 -5.22
C ARG A 36 9.29 4.29 -6.61
N GLY A 37 10.46 4.04 -7.20
CA GLY A 37 10.59 3.39 -8.49
C GLY A 37 9.99 1.97 -8.51
N ALA A 38 10.16 1.22 -7.43
CA ALA A 38 9.56 -0.12 -7.27
C ALA A 38 8.02 -0.06 -7.18
N ILE A 39 7.46 0.89 -6.44
CA ILE A 39 6.01 1.07 -6.36
C ILE A 39 5.44 1.45 -7.73
N LEU A 40 6.06 2.42 -8.40
CA LEU A 40 5.61 2.90 -9.71
C LEU A 40 5.69 1.82 -10.79
N SER A 41 6.72 0.96 -10.76
CA SER A 41 6.86 -0.13 -11.74
C SER A 41 5.81 -1.22 -11.59
N ALA A 42 5.21 -1.36 -10.41
CA ALA A 42 4.10 -2.28 -10.16
C ALA A 42 2.74 -1.72 -10.63
N LEU A 43 2.65 -0.44 -10.97
CA LEU A 43 1.39 0.18 -11.43
C LEU A 43 1.14 -0.09 -12.92
N SER A 44 -0.14 -0.16 -13.30
CA SER A 44 -0.53 -0.10 -14.71
C SER A 44 -0.28 1.29 -15.29
N ASN A 45 -0.08 1.38 -16.61
CA ASN A 45 0.24 2.64 -17.29
C ASN A 45 -0.71 3.80 -16.92
N MET A 46 -2.03 3.55 -16.87
CA MET A 46 -3.03 4.56 -16.51
C MET A 46 -2.83 5.12 -15.10
N ARG A 47 -2.40 4.30 -14.13
CA ARG A 47 -2.14 4.75 -12.76
C ARG A 47 -0.76 5.37 -12.64
N PHE A 48 0.22 4.82 -13.34
CA PHE A 48 1.57 5.39 -13.40
C PHE A 48 1.53 6.87 -13.82
N ASP A 49 0.81 7.21 -14.89
CA ASP A 49 0.71 8.58 -15.40
C ASP A 49 0.15 9.59 -14.37
N VAL A 50 -0.67 9.11 -13.42
CA VAL A 50 -1.23 9.94 -12.34
C VAL A 50 -0.25 10.11 -11.19
N TYR A 51 0.55 9.08 -10.89
CA TYR A 51 1.35 9.00 -9.67
C TYR A 51 2.86 9.21 -9.90
N CYS A 52 3.33 9.32 -11.15
CA CYS A 52 4.76 9.44 -11.48
C CYS A 52 5.40 10.80 -11.13
N SER A 53 4.67 11.71 -10.48
CA SER A 53 5.18 13.02 -10.05
C SER A 53 6.28 12.87 -9.00
N ASP A 54 7.34 13.68 -9.12
CA ASP A 54 8.44 13.74 -8.15
C ASP A 54 8.03 14.30 -6.78
N TYR A 55 6.79 14.79 -6.64
CA TYR A 55 6.23 15.26 -5.37
C TYR A 55 6.13 14.15 -4.31
N TYR A 56 5.95 12.90 -4.74
CA TYR A 56 5.78 11.79 -3.80
C TYR A 56 7.12 11.24 -3.31
N THR A 57 7.23 11.03 -2.01
CA THR A 57 8.15 10.05 -1.41
C THR A 57 7.57 8.65 -1.56
N ALA A 58 8.40 7.61 -1.46
CA ALA A 58 7.93 6.22 -1.53
C ALA A 58 6.81 5.94 -0.51
N LYS A 59 6.97 6.46 0.71
CA LYS A 59 5.97 6.31 1.77
C LYS A 59 4.66 7.02 1.43
N SER A 60 4.72 8.30 1.04
CA SER A 60 3.50 9.06 0.73
C SER A 60 2.74 8.49 -0.47
N LEU A 61 3.46 7.95 -1.46
CA LEU A 61 2.86 7.26 -2.60
C LEU A 61 2.14 5.99 -2.14
N TRP A 62 2.81 5.17 -1.31
CA TRP A 62 2.21 3.96 -0.76
C TRP A 62 0.94 4.27 0.04
N ASP A 63 1.01 5.24 0.95
CA ASP A 63 -0.13 5.62 1.81
C ASP A 63 -1.34 6.11 0.98
N GLU A 64 -1.10 6.88 -0.10
CA GLU A 64 -2.16 7.34 -0.99
C GLU A 64 -2.79 6.20 -1.79
N LEU A 65 -1.97 5.26 -2.28
CA LEU A 65 -2.45 4.08 -2.99
C LEU A 65 -3.25 3.16 -2.06
N ASP A 66 -2.74 2.90 -0.86
CA ASP A 66 -3.41 2.08 0.15
C ASP A 66 -4.76 2.71 0.53
N ARG A 67 -4.80 4.01 0.84
CA ARG A 67 -6.04 4.71 1.18
C ARG A 67 -7.09 4.64 0.07
N LYS A 68 -6.67 4.75 -1.20
CA LYS A 68 -7.59 4.83 -2.35
C LYS A 68 -8.07 3.47 -2.83
N TYR A 69 -7.22 2.44 -2.77
CA TYR A 69 -7.51 1.13 -3.36
C TYR A 69 -7.74 0.04 -2.32
N ASN A 70 -7.26 0.21 -1.09
CA ASN A 70 -7.49 -0.73 0.01
C ASN A 70 -8.79 -0.44 0.79
N THR A 71 -9.74 0.24 0.14
CA THR A 71 -11.08 0.52 0.69
C THR A 71 -11.87 -0.78 0.91
N GLU A 72 -11.61 -1.83 0.13
CA GLU A 72 -12.22 -3.15 0.33
C GLU A 72 -11.82 -3.76 1.68
N GLU A 73 -10.54 -3.73 2.07
CA GLU A 73 -10.10 -4.23 3.39
C GLU A 73 -10.74 -3.42 4.52
N GLN A 74 -10.82 -2.09 4.38
CA GLN A 74 -11.50 -1.22 5.33
C GLN A 74 -13.02 -1.53 5.41
N GLY A 75 -13.64 -1.81 4.26
CA GLY A 75 -15.03 -2.25 4.14
C GLY A 75 -15.29 -3.60 4.78
N LEU A 76 -14.41 -4.58 4.54
CA LEU A 76 -14.44 -5.90 5.17
C LEU A 76 -14.29 -5.78 6.68
N LYS A 77 -13.33 -4.98 7.19
CA LYS A 77 -13.18 -4.73 8.63
C LYS A 77 -14.46 -4.18 9.24
N LYS A 78 -15.08 -3.17 8.62
CA LYS A 78 -16.35 -2.59 9.08
C LYS A 78 -17.49 -3.62 9.03
N TYR A 79 -17.54 -4.43 7.97
CA TYR A 79 -18.51 -5.51 7.83
C TYR A 79 -18.38 -6.56 8.93
N TYR A 80 -17.16 -7.01 9.24
CA TYR A 80 -16.93 -7.97 10.32
C TYR A 80 -17.32 -7.41 11.69
N VAL A 81 -16.98 -6.15 11.98
CA VAL A 81 -17.39 -5.48 13.24
C VAL A 81 -18.91 -5.42 13.34
N PHE A 82 -19.60 -5.03 12.27
CA PHE A 82 -21.07 -4.98 12.26
C PHE A 82 -21.71 -6.36 12.40
N LYS A 83 -21.17 -7.37 11.71
CA LYS A 83 -21.63 -8.76 11.78
C LYS A 83 -21.45 -9.32 13.19
N PHE A 84 -20.32 -9.02 13.84
CA PHE A 84 -20.06 -9.38 15.23
C PHE A 84 -21.03 -8.70 16.20
N MET A 85 -21.29 -7.39 16.04
CA MET A 85 -22.25 -6.66 16.90
C MET A 85 -23.69 -7.19 16.80
N ARG A 86 -24.08 -7.76 15.66
CA ARG A 86 -25.42 -8.32 15.44
C ARG A 86 -25.50 -9.82 15.69
N TYR A 87 -24.38 -10.47 16.02
CA TYR A 87 -24.34 -11.90 16.21
C TYR A 87 -25.13 -12.32 17.45
N GLN A 88 -25.94 -13.36 17.28
CA GLN A 88 -26.62 -14.07 18.35
C GLN A 88 -26.27 -15.55 18.21
N MET A 89 -25.95 -16.19 19.34
CA MET A 89 -25.64 -17.61 19.35
C MET A 89 -26.92 -18.43 19.09
N VAL A 90 -26.79 -19.47 18.29
CA VAL A 90 -27.83 -20.45 17.99
C VAL A 90 -27.54 -21.74 18.74
N GLU A 91 -28.53 -22.29 19.45
CA GLU A 91 -28.35 -23.49 20.29
C GLU A 91 -28.05 -24.76 19.45
N ASP A 92 -28.56 -24.82 18.22
CA ASP A 92 -28.44 -25.98 17.32
C ASP A 92 -27.10 -26.06 16.57
N MET A 93 -26.14 -25.18 16.87
CA MET A 93 -24.84 -25.15 16.18
C MET A 93 -23.69 -25.10 17.18
N SER A 94 -22.62 -25.85 16.91
CA SER A 94 -21.41 -25.77 17.75
C SER A 94 -20.77 -24.38 17.65
N VAL A 95 -20.14 -23.93 18.74
CA VAL A 95 -19.44 -22.64 18.79
C VAL A 95 -18.40 -22.51 17.68
N ALA A 96 -17.71 -23.61 17.34
CA ALA A 96 -16.73 -23.65 16.25
C ALA A 96 -17.38 -23.42 14.88
N GLY A 97 -18.55 -24.04 14.61
CA GLY A 97 -19.30 -23.84 13.37
C GLY A 97 -19.80 -22.41 13.23
N GLN A 98 -20.33 -21.84 14.31
CA GLN A 98 -20.82 -20.46 14.31
C GLN A 98 -19.68 -19.44 14.11
N THR A 99 -18.52 -19.70 14.72
CA THR A 99 -17.31 -18.88 14.55
C THR A 99 -16.80 -18.92 13.12
N HIS A 100 -16.81 -20.10 12.48
CA HIS A 100 -16.42 -20.25 11.07
C HIS A 100 -17.34 -19.47 10.12
N GLU A 101 -18.65 -19.49 10.37
CA GLU A 101 -19.63 -18.69 9.61
C GLU A 101 -19.45 -17.19 9.80
N LEU A 102 -19.07 -16.74 11.00
CA LEU A 102 -18.82 -15.33 11.29
C LEU A 102 -17.62 -14.77 10.53
N ILE A 103 -16.52 -15.54 10.49
CA ILE A 103 -15.22 -15.07 9.97
C ILE A 103 -15.10 -15.24 8.45
N GLN A 104 -15.93 -16.08 7.83
CA GLN A 104 -15.89 -16.23 6.37
C GLN A 104 -16.50 -15.02 5.63
N PRO A 105 -15.75 -14.42 4.68
CA PRO A 105 -16.33 -13.48 3.74
C PRO A 105 -17.19 -14.27 2.75
N ARG A 106 -18.51 -14.16 2.86
CA ARG A 106 -19.37 -14.54 1.73
C ARG A 106 -19.03 -13.59 0.58
N ALA A 107 -18.50 -14.12 -0.52
CA ALA A 107 -18.35 -13.36 -1.75
C ALA A 107 -19.70 -12.72 -2.11
N CYS A 108 -19.72 -11.41 -2.34
CA CYS A 108 -20.89 -10.76 -2.92
C CYS A 108 -21.18 -11.43 -4.28
N PRO A 109 -22.39 -11.96 -4.52
CA PRO A 109 -22.77 -12.34 -5.87
C PRO A 109 -22.86 -11.06 -6.70
N HIS A 110 -22.12 -11.03 -7.82
CA HIS A 110 -22.22 -10.00 -8.85
C HIS A 110 -23.61 -9.96 -9.48
#